data_AF-A0A2M8P628-F1
#
_entry.id   AF-A0A2M8P628-F1
#
_cell.length_a   1.000
_cell.length_b   1.000
_cell.length_c   1.000
_cell.angle_alpha   90.00
_cell.angle_beta   90.00
_cell.angle_gamma   90.00
#
_symmetry.space_group_name_H-M   'P 1'
#
loop_
_entity.id
_entity.type
_entity.pdbx_description
1 polymer ?
#
loop_
_entity_poly.entity_id
_entity_poly.type
_entity_poly.pdbx_seq_one_letter_code
_entity_poly.pdbx_strand_id
1 'polypeptide(L)'
;VEQVIGDVTDIESLHKTIPDHVEAIFHTAADTSLWARNNARQNIINVHGAANIVEAARKKHAKRLIHTSSIGAYGKTGVDPITEETPSNAMTSGINYFQSKYLAEQEVKKGVSLGLD
;
A
#
# COMPACT_ATOMS: atom_id res chain seq x y z
N VAL A 1 -1.52 22.28 10.83
CA VAL A 1 -1.42 20.81 10.73
C VAL A 1 -2.09 20.24 11.96
N GLU A 2 -3.11 19.42 11.78
CA GLU A 2 -3.74 18.66 12.85
C GLU A 2 -3.02 17.30 12.99
N GLN A 3 -2.86 16.80 14.20
CA GLN A 3 -2.23 15.51 14.47
C GLN A 3 -3.23 14.58 15.13
N VAL A 4 -3.26 13.33 14.66
CA VAL A 4 -4.09 12.26 15.20
C VAL A 4 -3.21 11.03 15.42
N ILE A 5 -3.59 10.19 16.38
CA ILE A 5 -2.91 8.92 16.66
C ILE A 5 -3.70 7.81 15.99
N GLY A 6 -3.07 7.08 15.06
CA GLY A 6 -3.65 5.92 14.39
C GLY A 6 -2.56 4.98 13.88
N ASP A 7 -2.95 3.75 13.54
CA ASP A 7 -2.08 2.70 13.03
C ASP A 7 -2.73 2.08 11.78
N VAL A 8 -1.98 1.99 10.68
CA VAL A 8 -2.48 1.40 9.42
C VAL A 8 -2.86 -0.07 9.58
N THR A 9 -2.32 -0.75 10.57
CA THR A 9 -2.62 -2.16 10.89
C THR A 9 -3.89 -2.32 11.75
N ASP A 10 -4.42 -1.23 12.30
CA ASP A 10 -5.66 -1.19 13.08
C ASP A 10 -6.73 -0.38 12.34
N ILE A 11 -7.63 -1.09 11.67
CA ILE A 11 -8.71 -0.50 10.87
C ILE A 11 -9.64 0.40 11.70
N GLU A 12 -9.89 0.07 12.97
CA GLU A 12 -10.77 0.87 13.82
C GLU A 12 -10.13 2.21 14.19
N SER A 13 -8.80 2.23 14.36
CA SER A 13 -8.06 3.49 14.52
C SER A 13 -8.20 4.38 13.29
N LEU A 14 -8.15 3.82 12.08
CA LEU A 14 -8.33 4.57 10.83
C LEU A 14 -9.76 5.10 10.69
N HIS A 15 -10.77 4.28 11.00
CA HIS A 15 -12.17 4.71 11.00
C HIS A 15 -12.44 5.87 11.95
N LYS A 16 -11.77 5.87 13.10
CA LYS A 16 -11.90 6.93 14.09
C LYS A 16 -11.17 8.22 13.70
N THR A 17 -10.04 8.11 13.01
CA THR A 17 -9.11 9.23 12.81
C THR A 17 -9.20 9.89 11.45
N ILE A 18 -9.57 9.14 10.40
CA ILE A 18 -9.75 9.70 9.06
C ILE A 18 -11.10 10.42 9.01
N PRO A 19 -11.13 11.73 8.68
CA PRO A 19 -12.38 12.46 8.48
C PRO A 19 -13.16 11.93 7.28
N ASP A 20 -14.47 12.12 7.29
CA ASP A 20 -15.30 11.80 6.14
C ASP A 20 -15.09 12.86 5.02
N HIS A 21 -15.24 12.46 3.76
CA HIS A 21 -15.20 13.31 2.57
C HIS A 21 -13.89 14.08 2.35
N VAL A 22 -12.75 13.49 2.70
CA VAL A 22 -11.44 14.09 2.42
C VAL A 22 -11.15 14.14 0.91
N GLU A 23 -10.53 15.23 0.45
CA GLU A 23 -10.16 15.39 -0.96
C GLU A 23 -9.10 14.38 -1.42
N ALA A 24 -8.21 13.97 -0.52
CA ALA A 24 -7.17 12.99 -0.82
C ALA A 24 -6.63 12.32 0.45
N ILE A 25 -6.26 11.04 0.32
CA ILE A 25 -5.45 10.31 1.28
C ILE A 25 -4.10 10.02 0.63
N PHE A 26 -3.01 10.40 1.28
CA PHE A 26 -1.65 10.05 0.87
C PHE A 26 -1.14 8.91 1.74
N HIS A 27 -1.12 7.69 1.20
CA HIS A 27 -0.64 6.52 1.92
C HIS A 27 0.85 6.28 1.67
N THR A 28 1.66 6.79 2.59
CA THR A 28 3.13 6.72 2.55
C THR A 28 3.74 5.75 3.57
N ALA A 29 2.95 5.28 4.54
CA ALA A 29 3.41 4.37 5.59
C ALA A 29 3.88 3.04 5.00
N ALA A 30 5.11 2.63 5.34
CA ALA A 30 5.69 1.35 4.94
C ALA A 30 6.84 0.94 5.87
N ASP A 31 7.03 -0.37 6.04
CA ASP A 31 8.23 -0.98 6.57
C ASP A 31 9.18 -1.33 5.42
N THR A 32 10.34 -0.68 5.37
CA THR A 32 11.38 -0.86 4.34
C THR A 32 12.51 -1.81 4.78
N SER A 33 12.35 -2.48 5.92
CA SER A 33 13.32 -3.46 6.43
C SER A 33 13.64 -4.54 5.40
N LEU A 34 14.93 -4.82 5.21
CA LEU A 34 15.41 -5.94 4.38
C LEU A 34 15.73 -7.19 5.20
N TRP A 35 15.60 -7.12 6.53
CA TRP A 35 15.90 -8.25 7.40
C TRP A 35 14.77 -9.27 7.42
N ALA A 36 15.08 -10.51 7.03
CA ALA A 36 14.09 -11.58 6.90
C ALA A 36 13.28 -11.87 8.18
N ARG A 37 13.84 -11.60 9.37
CA ARG A 37 13.11 -11.78 10.65
C ARG A 37 11.89 -10.86 10.78
N ASN A 38 11.86 -9.77 10.02
CA ASN A 38 10.74 -8.81 10.03
C ASN A 38 9.72 -9.07 8.91
N ASN A 39 9.85 -10.12 8.10
CA ASN A 39 8.96 -10.34 6.94
C ASN A 39 7.47 -10.38 7.34
N ALA A 40 7.13 -11.08 8.42
CA ALA A 40 5.75 -11.14 8.90
C ALA A 40 5.22 -9.74 9.29
N ARG A 41 6.01 -8.96 10.04
CA ARG A 41 5.68 -7.57 10.38
C ARG A 41 5.54 -6.71 9.13
N GLN A 42 6.46 -6.84 8.18
CA GLN A 42 6.44 -6.09 6.94
C GLN A 42 5.20 -6.40 6.10
N ASN A 43 4.74 -7.65 6.06
CA ASN A 43 3.52 -8.02 5.35
C ASN A 43 2.27 -7.44 6.04
N ILE A 44 2.22 -7.46 7.38
CA ILE A 44 1.14 -6.82 8.13
C ILE A 44 1.11 -5.32 7.83
N ILE A 45 2.24 -4.62 7.91
CA ILE A 45 2.30 -3.17 7.70
C ILE A 45 2.03 -2.81 6.24
N ASN A 46 2.74 -3.42 5.29
CA ASN A 46 2.71 -2.99 3.90
C ASN A 46 1.50 -3.51 3.15
N VAL A 47 1.10 -4.76 3.37
CA VAL A 47 0.01 -5.40 2.62
C VAL A 47 -1.31 -5.18 3.32
N HIS A 48 -1.45 -5.61 4.58
CA HIS A 48 -2.71 -5.43 5.31
C HIS A 48 -2.98 -3.95 5.60
N GLY A 49 -1.93 -3.17 5.92
CA GLY A 49 -2.08 -1.72 6.08
C GLY A 49 -2.59 -1.01 4.82
N ALA A 50 -2.13 -1.43 3.64
CA ALA A 50 -2.65 -0.91 2.38
C ALA A 50 -4.12 -1.31 2.16
N ALA A 51 -4.48 -2.57 2.42
CA ALA A 51 -5.87 -3.03 2.34
C ALA A 51 -6.79 -2.24 3.29
N ASN A 52 -6.34 -1.99 4.52
CA ASN A 52 -7.08 -1.21 5.51
C ASN A 52 -7.26 0.24 5.06
N ILE A 53 -6.23 0.86 4.48
CA ILE A 53 -6.34 2.22 3.94
C ILE A 53 -7.31 2.28 2.75
N VAL A 54 -7.31 1.27 1.87
CA VAL A 54 -8.29 1.17 0.78
C VAL A 54 -9.71 1.06 1.32
N GLU A 55 -9.94 0.21 2.32
CA GLU A 55 -11.24 0.10 2.99
C GLU A 55 -11.67 1.43 3.61
N ALA A 56 -10.80 2.01 4.43
CA ALA A 56 -11.08 3.26 5.14
C ALA A 56 -11.35 4.40 4.15
N ALA A 57 -10.57 4.53 3.07
CA ALA A 57 -10.77 5.51 2.02
C ALA A 57 -12.18 5.40 1.40
N ARG A 58 -12.62 4.17 1.10
CA ARG A 58 -13.97 3.91 0.57
C ARG A 58 -15.06 4.23 1.59
N LYS A 59 -14.92 3.74 2.83
CA LYS A 59 -15.90 3.96 3.91
C LYS A 59 -16.04 5.44 4.25
N LYS A 60 -14.95 6.19 4.18
CA LYS A 60 -14.87 7.62 4.45
C LYS A 60 -15.22 8.49 3.25
N HIS A 61 -15.58 7.89 2.11
CA HIS A 61 -15.86 8.62 0.88
C HIS A 61 -14.74 9.59 0.49
N ALA A 62 -13.48 9.15 0.67
CA ALA A 62 -12.34 9.90 0.19
C ALA A 62 -12.42 10.04 -1.33
N LYS A 63 -12.16 11.24 -1.83
CA LYS A 63 -12.24 11.54 -3.26
C LYS A 63 -11.09 10.92 -4.05
N ARG A 64 -9.91 10.74 -3.43
CA ARG A 64 -8.74 10.11 -4.05
C ARG A 64 -7.85 9.41 -3.03
N LEU A 65 -7.27 8.26 -3.39
CA LEU A 65 -6.21 7.58 -2.66
C LEU A 65 -4.91 7.56 -3.48
N ILE A 66 -3.88 8.24 -2.97
CA ILE A 66 -2.54 8.22 -3.54
C ILE A 66 -1.70 7.21 -2.76
N HIS A 67 -1.41 6.07 -3.37
CA HIS A 67 -0.50 5.06 -2.81
C HIS A 67 0.94 5.30 -3.27
N THR A 68 1.87 5.47 -2.32
CA THR A 68 3.29 5.54 -2.63
C THR A 68 3.87 4.13 -2.77
N SER A 69 4.01 3.65 -4.01
CA SER A 69 4.66 2.37 -4.30
C SER A 69 6.20 2.48 -4.35
N SER A 70 6.87 1.58 -5.05
CA SER A 70 8.31 1.54 -5.30
C SER A 70 8.60 0.75 -6.57
N ILE A 71 9.70 1.06 -7.26
CA ILE A 71 10.21 0.21 -8.35
C ILE A 71 10.42 -1.26 -7.92
N GLY A 72 10.59 -1.52 -6.62
CA GLY A 72 10.66 -2.86 -6.05
C GLY A 72 9.41 -3.71 -6.34
N ALA A 73 8.25 -3.08 -6.59
CA ALA A 73 7.03 -3.77 -6.99
C ALA A 73 7.12 -4.44 -8.38
N TYR A 74 8.14 -4.13 -9.18
CA TYR A 74 8.43 -4.82 -10.45
C TYR A 74 9.43 -5.96 -10.30
N GLY A 75 10.26 -5.96 -9.26
CA GLY A 75 11.33 -6.94 -9.10
C GLY A 75 12.39 -6.88 -10.21
N LYS A 76 13.12 -7.99 -10.42
CA LYS A 76 14.11 -8.10 -11.50
C LYS A 76 13.41 -8.61 -12.77
N THR A 77 13.11 -7.71 -13.69
CA THR A 77 12.36 -7.98 -14.93
C THR A 77 13.25 -8.49 -16.07
N GLY A 78 14.56 -8.25 -16.01
CA GLY A 78 15.50 -8.64 -17.07
C GLY A 78 15.52 -7.70 -18.29
N VAL A 79 14.78 -6.60 -18.23
CA VAL A 79 14.73 -5.55 -19.27
C VAL A 79 15.08 -4.19 -18.67
N ASP A 80 15.68 -3.31 -19.46
CA ASP A 80 16.09 -1.96 -19.07
C ASP A 80 16.07 -1.03 -20.31
N PRO A 81 15.28 0.06 -20.32
CA PRO A 81 14.42 0.55 -19.23
C PRO A 81 13.15 -0.27 -19.02
N ILE A 82 12.57 -0.18 -17.82
CA ILE A 82 11.20 -0.62 -17.53
C ILE A 82 10.22 0.56 -17.61
N THR A 83 8.95 0.27 -17.82
CA THR A 83 7.81 1.21 -17.82
C THR A 83 6.66 0.66 -16.98
N GLU A 84 5.59 1.43 -16.79
CA GLU A 84 4.38 1.04 -16.06
C GLU A 84 3.64 -0.17 -16.68
N GLU A 85 3.85 -0.42 -17.98
CA GLU A 85 3.32 -1.58 -18.70
C GLU A 85 4.17 -2.84 -18.52
N THR A 86 5.36 -2.73 -17.91
CA THR A 86 6.26 -3.87 -17.73
C THR A 86 5.66 -4.86 -16.71
N PRO A 87 5.51 -6.15 -17.06
CA PRO A 87 5.03 -7.15 -16.11
C PRO A 87 5.93 -7.24 -14.87
N SER A 88 5.32 -7.28 -13.69
CA SER A 88 6.05 -7.47 -12.45
C SER A 88 6.58 -8.90 -12.31
N ASN A 89 7.82 -9.02 -11.84
CA ASN A 89 8.45 -10.25 -11.39
C ASN A 89 8.75 -10.21 -9.88
N ALA A 90 8.13 -9.31 -9.12
CA ALA A 90 8.45 -9.09 -7.70
C ALA A 90 8.19 -10.34 -6.83
N MET A 91 7.17 -11.14 -7.17
CA MET A 91 6.82 -12.35 -6.41
C MET A 91 7.89 -13.45 -6.47
N THR A 92 8.82 -13.41 -7.43
CA THR A 92 9.94 -14.37 -7.51
C THR A 92 11.19 -13.89 -6.75
N SER A 93 11.18 -12.65 -6.25
CA SER A 93 12.30 -12.06 -5.51
C SER A 93 12.48 -12.72 -4.15
N GLY A 94 13.73 -12.96 -3.74
CA GLY A 94 14.05 -13.33 -2.35
C GLY A 94 13.93 -12.17 -1.34
N ILE A 95 13.66 -10.95 -1.81
CA ILE A 95 13.50 -9.76 -0.98
C ILE A 95 12.00 -9.56 -0.70
N ASN A 96 11.59 -9.78 0.55
CA ASN A 96 10.19 -9.66 0.97
C ASN A 96 9.61 -8.26 0.72
N TYR A 97 10.43 -7.21 0.85
CA TYR A 97 9.99 -5.84 0.56
C TYR A 97 9.41 -5.73 -0.86
N PHE A 98 10.02 -6.35 -1.87
CA PHE A 98 9.54 -6.31 -3.26
C PHE A 98 8.18 -6.98 -3.40
N GLN A 99 8.04 -8.17 -2.82
CA GLN A 99 6.77 -8.89 -2.78
C GLN A 99 5.69 -8.06 -2.07
N SER A 100 6.02 -7.47 -0.92
CA SER A 100 5.08 -6.67 -0.13
C SER A 100 4.61 -5.42 -0.86
N LYS A 101 5.48 -4.73 -1.60
CA LYS A 101 5.10 -3.56 -2.42
C LYS A 101 4.23 -3.95 -3.60
N TYR A 102 4.54 -5.06 -4.26
CA TYR A 102 3.68 -5.59 -5.33
C TYR A 102 2.29 -5.99 -4.83
N LEU A 103 2.21 -6.68 -3.68
CA LEU A 103 0.95 -7.09 -3.07
C LEU A 103 0.14 -5.88 -2.59
N ALA A 104 0.78 -4.86 -2.00
CA ALA A 104 0.13 -3.60 -1.65
C ALA A 104 -0.50 -2.91 -2.87
N GLU A 105 0.19 -2.88 -4.03
CA GLU A 105 -0.41 -2.40 -5.28
C GLU A 105 -1.63 -3.21 -5.72
N GLN A 106 -1.63 -4.54 -5.49
CA GLN A 106 -2.80 -5.36 -5.81
C GLN A 106 -4.01 -4.98 -4.93
N GLU A 107 -3.80 -4.68 -3.64
CA GLU A 107 -4.88 -4.20 -2.77
C GLU A 107 -5.43 -2.85 -3.24
N VAL A 108 -4.57 -1.93 -3.66
CA VAL A 108 -4.99 -0.64 -4.24
C VAL A 108 -5.74 -0.85 -5.55
N LYS A 109 -5.27 -1.73 -6.43
CA LYS A 109 -5.96 -2.07 -7.70
C LYS A 109 -7.34 -2.69 -7.46
N LYS A 110 -7.53 -3.48 -6.40
CA LYS A 110 -8.86 -3.93 -5.97
C LYS A 110 -9.72 -2.76 -5.50
N GLY A 111 -9.14 -1.80 -4.78
CA GLY A 111 -9.83 -0.55 -4.42
C GLY A 111 -10.35 0.19 -5.66
N VAL A 112 -9.51 0.31 -6.68
CA VAL A 112 -9.86 0.94 -7.97
C VAL A 112 -11.00 0.20 -8.67
N SER A 113 -10.97 -1.14 -8.72
CA SER A 113 -12.07 -1.91 -9.32
C SER A 113 -13.39 -1.79 -8.56
N LEU A 114 -13.35 -1.28 -7.32
CA LEU A 114 -14.51 -1.00 -6.47
C LEU A 114 -14.90 0.49 -6.45
N GLY A 115 -14.37 1.28 -7.38
CA GLY A 115 -14.76 2.68 -7.63
C GLY A 115 -13.96 3.73 -6.86
N LEU A 116 -12.86 3.34 -6.21
CA LEU A 116 -11.93 4.30 -5.63
C LEU A 116 -11.06 4.92 -6.74
N ASP A 117 -10.88 6.24 -6.70
CA ASP A 117 -9.88 6.94 -7.53
C ASP A 117 -8.52 6.97 -6.82
#